data_AF-A0AAN3KKC9-F1
#
_entry.id   AF-A0AAN3KKC9-F1
#
_cell.length_a   1.000
_cell.length_b   1.000
_cell.length_c   1.000
_cell.angle_alpha   90.00
_cell.angle_beta   90.00
_cell.angle_gamma   90.00
#
_symmetry.space_group_name_H-M   'P 1'
#
loop_
_entity.id
_entity.type
_entity.pdbx_description
1 polymer ?
#
loop_
_entity_poly.entity_id
_entity_poly.type
_entity_poly.pdbx_seq_one_letter_code
_entity_poly.pdbx_strand_id
1 'polypeptide(L)'
;MILMSRHIRKMQKKLKQTSVPDFIYYSIEKHNKYPIYVLHMPSNNIIEIGYNIINTDLVIGEKIHFRTLSNRSLYFNLTQPPLIATIKDDVFCTLHDYYNHNNETKSTIDNYISKIKDNHNTPWLLNNENVQE
;
A
#
# COMPACT_ATOMS: atom_id res chain seq x y z
N MET A 1 -11.16 -16.62 4.18
CA MET A 1 -11.33 -15.15 4.32
C MET A 1 -11.12 -14.63 5.76
N ILE A 2 -11.67 -15.27 6.81
CA ILE A 2 -11.58 -14.83 8.22
C ILE A 2 -10.13 -14.61 8.72
N LEU A 3 -9.19 -15.46 8.32
CA LEU A 3 -7.78 -15.37 8.72
C LEU A 3 -7.10 -14.11 8.17
N MET A 4 -7.35 -13.75 6.90
CA MET A 4 -6.79 -12.56 6.27
C MET A 4 -7.34 -11.28 6.92
N SER A 5 -8.65 -11.20 7.15
CA SER A 5 -9.24 -10.04 7.85
C SER A 5 -8.69 -9.87 9.27
N ARG A 6 -8.47 -10.96 10.01
CA ARG A 6 -7.82 -10.92 11.33
C ARG A 6 -6.36 -10.47 11.23
N HIS A 7 -5.63 -10.94 10.21
CA HIS A 7 -4.27 -10.51 9.94
C HIS A 7 -4.18 -9.01 9.67
N ILE A 8 -5.02 -8.48 8.78
CA ILE A 8 -5.07 -7.05 8.44
C ILE A 8 -5.33 -6.20 9.69
N ARG A 9 -6.31 -6.57 10.51
CA ARG A 9 -6.58 -5.85 11.78
C ARG A 9 -5.39 -5.87 12.74
N LYS A 10 -4.66 -6.99 12.83
CA LYS A 10 -3.44 -7.09 13.63
C LYS A 10 -2.37 -6.12 13.11
N MET A 11 -2.21 -6.03 11.79
CA MET A 11 -1.23 -5.18 11.15
C MET A 11 -1.55 -3.70 11.31
N GLN A 12 -2.83 -3.31 11.19
CA GLN A 12 -3.28 -1.96 11.49
C GLN A 12 -3.01 -1.57 12.95
N LYS A 13 -3.28 -2.46 13.92
CA LYS A 13 -2.95 -2.22 15.33
C LYS A 13 -1.45 -2.07 15.55
N LYS A 14 -0.65 -2.92 14.89
CA LYS A 14 0.81 -2.87 15.00
C LYS A 14 1.37 -1.56 14.45
N LEU A 15 0.89 -1.10 13.30
CA LEU A 15 1.26 0.19 12.71
C LEU A 15 1.10 1.34 13.71
N LYS A 16 0.01 1.35 14.49
CA LYS A 16 -0.24 2.38 15.52
C LYS A 16 0.71 2.33 16.71
N GLN A 17 1.32 1.17 16.97
CA GLN A 17 2.10 0.92 18.19
C GLN A 17 3.62 0.93 17.95
N THR A 18 4.08 0.95 16.70
CA THR A 18 5.51 0.89 16.35
C THR A 18 5.99 2.18 15.68
N SER A 19 7.31 2.37 15.58
CA SER A 19 7.85 3.42 14.71
C SER A 19 7.58 3.08 13.23
N VAL A 20 7.65 4.10 12.36
CA VAL A 20 7.47 3.91 10.91
C VAL A 20 8.55 2.99 10.34
N PRO A 21 9.86 3.19 10.63
CA PRO A 21 10.90 2.28 10.18
C PRO A 21 10.70 0.84 10.66
N ASP A 22 10.34 0.63 11.93
CA ASP A 22 10.13 -0.72 12.48
C ASP A 22 8.94 -1.43 11.83
N PHE A 23 7.87 -0.68 11.53
CA PHE A 23 6.70 -1.23 10.85
C PHE A 23 7.05 -1.68 9.44
N ILE A 24 7.77 -0.86 8.69
CA ILE A 24 8.16 -1.15 7.31
C ILE A 24 9.14 -2.32 7.29
N TYR A 25 10.18 -2.29 8.12
CA TYR A 25 11.12 -3.41 8.27
C TYR A 25 10.39 -4.72 8.59
N TYR A 26 9.48 -4.70 9.57
CA TYR A 26 8.68 -5.89 9.89
C TYR A 26 7.81 -6.35 8.70
N SER A 27 7.20 -5.41 7.98
CA SER A 27 6.34 -5.69 6.83
C SER A 27 7.13 -6.31 5.67
N ILE A 28 8.36 -5.86 5.46
CA ILE A 28 9.26 -6.35 4.42
C ILE A 28 9.96 -7.65 4.84
N GLU A 29 10.33 -7.86 6.09
CA GLU A 29 11.13 -9.04 6.50
C GLU A 29 10.28 -10.23 6.97
N LYS A 30 9.03 -9.99 7.36
CA LYS A 30 8.15 -11.03 7.93
C LYS A 30 6.95 -11.35 7.03
N HIS A 31 7.09 -11.14 5.71
CA HIS A 31 6.03 -11.33 4.70
C HIS A 31 5.68 -12.80 4.40
N ASN A 32 6.26 -13.77 5.10
CA ASN A 32 6.27 -15.22 4.78
C ASN A 32 4.91 -15.92 4.55
N LYS A 33 3.77 -15.25 4.72
CA LYS A 33 2.45 -15.83 4.46
C LYS A 33 1.52 -14.95 3.62
N TYR A 34 1.63 -13.62 3.76
CA TYR A 34 0.75 -12.67 3.11
C TYR A 34 1.57 -11.48 2.63
N PRO A 35 1.87 -11.39 1.32
CA PRO A 35 2.58 -10.25 0.77
C PRO A 35 1.78 -8.96 1.00
N ILE A 36 2.51 -7.87 1.27
CA ILE A 36 1.95 -6.53 1.31
C ILE A 36 2.27 -5.87 -0.03
N TYR A 37 1.26 -5.22 -0.61
CA TYR A 37 1.35 -4.55 -1.90
C TYR A 37 1.18 -3.04 -1.75
N VAL A 38 1.73 -2.32 -2.71
CA VAL A 38 1.55 -0.89 -2.92
C VAL A 38 0.73 -0.71 -4.18
N LEU A 39 -0.36 0.05 -4.07
CA LEU A 39 -1.09 0.63 -5.17
C LEU A 39 -0.70 2.10 -5.24
N HIS A 40 0.10 2.47 -6.22
CA HIS A 40 0.51 3.84 -6.48
C HIS A 40 -0.15 4.28 -7.78
N MET A 41 -1.05 5.26 -7.72
CA MET A 41 -1.79 5.78 -8.87
C MET A 41 -1.73 7.30 -8.90
N PRO A 42 -0.58 7.88 -9.30
CA PRO A 42 -0.40 9.33 -9.40
C PRO A 42 -1.39 9.95 -10.39
N SER A 43 -1.83 9.22 -11.42
CA SER A 43 -2.90 9.66 -12.34
C SER A 43 -4.22 9.97 -11.62
N ASN A 44 -4.46 9.30 -10.48
CA ASN A 44 -5.63 9.47 -9.63
C ASN A 44 -5.29 10.17 -8.30
N ASN A 45 -4.07 10.67 -8.13
CA ASN A 45 -3.57 11.26 -6.88
C ASN A 45 -3.70 10.33 -5.65
N ILE A 46 -3.51 9.01 -5.84
CA ILE A 46 -3.72 8.00 -4.80
C ILE A 46 -2.46 7.18 -4.55
N ILE A 47 -2.19 6.89 -3.28
CA ILE A 47 -1.33 5.79 -2.84
C ILE A 47 -2.00 4.99 -1.72
N GLU A 48 -1.96 3.68 -1.82
CA GLU A 48 -2.48 2.77 -0.81
C GLU A 48 -1.52 1.60 -0.60
N ILE A 49 -1.41 1.16 0.65
CA ILE A 49 -0.65 -0.04 1.03
C ILE A 49 -1.60 -1.03 1.66
N GLY A 50 -1.51 -2.31 1.31
CA GLY A 50 -2.51 -3.29 1.74
C GLY A 50 -2.25 -4.70 1.25
N TYR A 51 -3.33 -5.48 1.19
CA TYR A 51 -3.30 -6.91 0.89
C TYR A 51 -4.28 -7.27 -0.22
N ASN A 52 -3.86 -8.12 -1.16
CA ASN A 52 -4.78 -8.86 -2.01
C ASN A 52 -5.49 -9.93 -1.17
N ILE A 53 -6.78 -9.77 -0.87
CA ILE A 53 -7.50 -10.64 0.07
C ILE A 53 -7.83 -12.02 -0.50
N ILE A 54 -7.81 -12.17 -1.83
CA ILE A 54 -7.95 -13.48 -2.48
C ILE A 54 -6.67 -14.29 -2.30
N ASN A 55 -5.53 -13.62 -2.07
CA ASN A 55 -4.22 -14.23 -1.84
C ASN A 55 -3.83 -15.21 -2.95
N THR A 56 -4.12 -14.80 -4.19
CA THR A 56 -3.68 -15.43 -5.42
C THR A 56 -2.54 -14.63 -6.04
N ASP A 57 -1.81 -15.29 -6.93
CA ASP A 57 -0.76 -14.64 -7.71
C ASP A 57 -1.31 -13.46 -8.51
N LEU A 58 -0.44 -12.49 -8.77
CA LEU A 58 -0.76 -11.34 -9.61
C LEU A 58 -0.79 -11.76 -11.07
N VAL A 59 -1.99 -11.86 -11.62
CA VAL A 59 -2.23 -12.20 -13.03
C VAL A 59 -2.81 -10.99 -13.74
N ILE A 60 -2.22 -10.61 -14.88
CA ILE A 60 -2.72 -9.50 -15.70
C ILE A 60 -4.12 -9.84 -16.21
N GLY A 61 -5.03 -8.87 -16.14
CA GLY A 61 -6.44 -9.01 -16.51
C GLY A 61 -7.34 -9.52 -15.40
N GLU A 62 -6.78 -10.09 -14.33
CA GLU A 62 -7.56 -10.61 -13.20
C GLU A 62 -7.97 -9.52 -12.21
N LYS A 63 -9.11 -9.76 -11.55
CA LYS A 63 -9.65 -8.88 -10.51
C LYS A 63 -8.85 -8.99 -9.22
N ILE A 64 -8.38 -7.85 -8.73
CA ILE A 64 -7.76 -7.70 -7.43
C ILE A 64 -8.79 -7.17 -6.43
N HIS A 65 -8.88 -7.85 -5.29
CA HIS A 65 -9.66 -7.40 -4.14
C HIS A 65 -8.67 -6.91 -3.09
N PHE A 66 -8.57 -5.60 -2.93
CA PHE A 66 -7.50 -4.98 -2.15
C PHE A 66 -8.05 -4.35 -0.88
N ARG A 67 -7.53 -4.80 0.28
CA ARG A 67 -7.86 -4.21 1.58
C ARG A 67 -6.65 -3.44 2.11
N THR A 68 -6.83 -2.14 2.29
CA THR A 68 -5.73 -1.22 2.62
C THR A 68 -5.53 -1.07 4.12
N LEU A 69 -4.33 -0.61 4.51
CA LEU A 69 -4.00 -0.24 5.89
C LEU A 69 -4.80 0.97 6.36
N SER A 70 -5.15 1.88 5.45
CA SER A 70 -6.10 3.00 5.67
C SER A 70 -7.56 2.54 5.83
N ASN A 71 -7.82 1.23 5.83
CA ASN A 71 -9.13 0.59 6.06
C ASN A 71 -10.14 0.73 4.90
N ARG A 72 -9.65 1.04 3.69
CA ARG A 72 -10.44 1.08 2.45
C ARG A 72 -10.47 -0.29 1.77
N SER A 73 -11.55 -0.57 1.05
CA SER A 73 -11.66 -1.71 0.13
C SER A 73 -11.65 -1.18 -1.29
N LEU A 74 -10.73 -1.66 -2.11
CA LEU A 74 -10.58 -1.30 -3.52
C LEU A 74 -10.72 -2.55 -4.38
N TYR A 75 -11.28 -2.37 -5.57
CA TYR A 75 -11.51 -3.42 -6.55
C TYR A 75 -11.07 -2.91 -7.91
N PHE A 76 -10.11 -3.59 -8.53
CA PHE A 76 -9.55 -3.16 -9.81
C PHE A 76 -8.96 -4.36 -10.55
N ASN A 77 -8.70 -4.20 -11.85
CA ASN A 77 -8.00 -5.21 -12.63
C ASN A 77 -6.52 -4.84 -12.72
N LEU A 78 -5.64 -5.83 -12.68
CA LEU A 78 -4.23 -5.61 -12.97
C LEU A 78 -4.06 -5.41 -14.47
N THR A 79 -3.81 -4.18 -14.91
CA THR A 79 -3.72 -3.83 -16.34
C THR A 79 -2.32 -3.96 -16.91
N GLN A 80 -1.30 -3.96 -16.05
CA GLN A 80 0.10 -3.96 -16.44
C GLN A 80 0.94 -4.77 -15.43
N PRO A 81 2.11 -5.27 -15.85
CA PRO A 81 3.02 -5.96 -14.95
C PRO A 81 3.43 -5.06 -13.76
N PRO A 82 3.80 -5.66 -12.62
CA PRO A 82 4.22 -4.95 -11.41
C PRO A 82 5.63 -4.34 -11.55
N LEU A 83 5.88 -3.61 -12.62
CA LEU A 83 7.16 -2.99 -12.93
C LEU A 83 7.08 -1.49 -12.69
N ILE A 84 8.01 -0.97 -11.88
CA ILE A 84 8.15 0.48 -11.65
C ILE A 84 9.22 0.99 -12.60
N ALA A 85 8.82 1.70 -13.66
CA ALA A 85 9.76 2.39 -14.54
C ALA A 85 10.09 3.79 -13.98
N THR A 86 9.07 4.50 -13.50
CA THR A 86 9.19 5.81 -12.86
C THR A 86 8.15 5.98 -11.74
N ILE A 87 8.34 6.98 -10.88
CA ILE A 87 7.34 7.37 -9.84
C ILE A 87 6.05 7.96 -10.44
N LYS A 88 6.01 8.23 -11.75
CA LYS A 88 4.83 8.80 -12.41
C LYS A 88 3.90 7.73 -12.98
N ASP A 89 4.33 6.48 -12.96
CA ASP A 89 3.55 5.37 -13.49
C ASP A 89 2.56 4.89 -12.43
N ASP A 90 1.34 4.64 -12.86
CA ASP A 90 0.43 3.84 -12.05
C ASP A 90 1.05 2.45 -11.89
N VAL A 91 1.08 1.90 -10.68
CA VAL A 91 1.71 0.60 -10.45
C VAL A 91 1.07 -0.10 -9.27
N PHE A 92 0.96 -1.43 -9.41
CA PHE A 92 0.59 -2.33 -8.33
C PHE A 92 1.67 -3.39 -8.18
N CYS A 93 2.47 -3.30 -7.12
CA CYS A 93 3.63 -4.17 -6.89
C CYS A 93 3.83 -4.46 -5.40
N THR A 94 4.81 -5.28 -5.04
CA THR A 94 5.07 -5.59 -3.63
C THR A 94 5.64 -4.37 -2.90
N LEU A 95 5.39 -4.28 -1.59
CA LEU A 95 5.99 -3.25 -0.75
C LEU A 95 7.51 -3.32 -0.75
N HIS A 96 8.08 -4.53 -0.83
CA HIS A 96 9.52 -4.72 -0.90
C HIS A 96 10.10 -4.08 -2.16
N ASP A 97 9.54 -4.38 -3.33
CA ASP A 97 10.03 -3.86 -4.61
C ASP A 97 9.87 -2.35 -4.68
N TYR A 98 8.71 -1.83 -4.26
CA TYR A 98 8.43 -0.40 -4.27
C TYR A 98 9.36 0.37 -3.33
N TYR A 99 9.46 -0.06 -2.07
CA TYR A 99 10.22 0.66 -1.06
C TYR A 99 11.74 0.70 -1.35
N ASN A 100 12.26 -0.33 -2.01
CA ASN A 100 13.68 -0.44 -2.35
C ASN A 100 14.03 0.09 -3.75
N HIS A 101 13.06 0.63 -4.50
CA HIS A 101 13.30 1.10 -5.86
C HIS A 101 14.18 2.36 -5.91
N ASN A 102 13.86 3.40 -5.14
CA ASN A 102 14.65 4.62 -5.03
C ASN A 102 14.28 5.45 -3.77
N ASN A 103 14.93 6.60 -3.56
CA ASN A 103 14.67 7.45 -2.40
C ASN A 103 13.27 8.10 -2.42
N GLU A 104 12.71 8.38 -3.60
CA GLU A 104 11.39 9.02 -3.73
C GLU A 104 10.26 8.05 -3.36
N THR A 105 10.32 6.82 -3.88
CA THR A 105 9.40 5.73 -3.52
C THR A 105 9.46 5.43 -2.02
N LYS A 106 10.66 5.36 -1.44
CA LYS A 106 10.87 5.23 0.01
C LYS A 106 10.19 6.33 0.80
N SER A 107 10.49 7.60 0.49
CA SER A 107 9.90 8.78 1.13
C SER A 107 8.36 8.79 1.03
N THR A 108 7.83 8.35 -0.11
CA THR A 108 6.40 8.25 -0.36
C THR A 108 5.72 7.25 0.60
N ILE A 109 6.33 6.09 0.82
CA ILE A 109 5.84 5.09 1.79
C ILE A 109 5.95 5.61 3.22
N ASP A 110 7.08 6.20 3.60
CA ASP A 110 7.30 6.76 4.93
C ASP A 110 6.25 7.82 5.26
N ASN A 111 5.96 8.72 4.31
CA ASN A 111 4.92 9.74 4.43
C ASN A 111 3.52 9.13 4.60
N TYR A 112 3.15 8.17 3.75
CA TYR A 112 1.85 7.50 3.84
C TYR A 112 1.64 6.81 5.20
N ILE A 113 2.64 6.05 5.69
CA ILE A 113 2.53 5.36 6.98
C ILE A 113 2.46 6.36 8.13
N SER A 114 3.22 7.46 8.06
CA SER A 114 3.15 8.55 9.04
C SER A 114 1.75 9.17 9.09
N LYS A 115 1.17 9.54 7.94
CA LYS A 115 -0.20 10.06 7.85
C LYS A 115 -1.24 9.11 8.45
N ILE A 116 -1.12 7.80 8.21
CA ILE A 116 -2.01 6.83 8.87
C ILE A 116 -1.81 6.91 10.37
N LYS A 117 -0.58 6.86 10.86
CA LYS A 117 -0.27 6.85 12.29
C LYS A 117 -0.87 8.06 13.00
N ASP A 118 -0.74 9.23 12.37
CA ASP A 118 -1.25 10.52 12.87
C ASP A 118 -2.76 10.72 12.68
N ASN A 119 -3.48 9.68 12.22
CA ASN A 119 -4.93 9.69 12.00
C ASN A 119 -5.40 10.76 11.01
N HIS A 120 -4.62 11.03 9.96
CA HIS A 120 -5.11 11.86 8.86
C HIS A 120 -6.39 11.24 8.26
N ASN A 121 -7.32 12.08 7.82
CA ASN A 121 -8.58 11.63 7.22
C ASN A 121 -8.38 10.98 5.84
N THR A 122 -7.38 11.47 5.09
CA THR A 122 -7.09 11.05 3.70
C THR A 122 -5.61 10.73 3.52
N PRO A 123 -5.07 9.74 4.24
CA PRO A 123 -3.65 9.41 4.19
C PRO A 123 -3.18 8.93 2.81
N TRP A 124 -4.13 8.49 1.98
CA TRP A 124 -3.90 7.98 0.63
C TRP A 124 -3.70 9.06 -0.44
N LEU A 125 -3.87 10.34 -0.14
CA LEU A 125 -3.60 11.41 -1.12
C LEU A 125 -2.10 11.67 -1.23
N LEU A 126 -1.58 11.62 -2.46
CA LEU A 126 -0.17 11.92 -2.77
C LEU A 126 0.11 13.42 -2.58
N ASN A 127 -0.66 14.26 -3.28
CA ASN A 127 -0.63 15.71 -3.17
C ASN A 127 -1.91 16.21 -2.50
N ASN A 128 -1.75 16.90 -1.38
CA ASN A 128 -2.81 17.70 -0.78
C ASN A 128 -2.76 19.10 -1.38
N GLU A 129 -2.94 19.24 -2.70
CA GLU A 129 -3.37 20.54 -3.20
C GLU A 129 -4.80 20.72 -2.69
N ASN A 130 -4.96 21.65 -1.75
CA ASN A 130 -6.28 22.09 -1.31
C ASN A 130 -7.10 22.39 -2.56
N VAL A 131 -8.28 21.77 -2.70
CA VAL A 131 -9.37 22.42 -3.41
C VAL A 131 -9.74 23.64 -2.57
N GLN A 132 -9.00 24.72 -2.77
CA GLN A 132 -9.42 26.08 -2.44
C GLN A 132 -10.34 26.51 -3.59
N GLU A 133 -11.64 26.59 -3.29
CA GLU A 133 -12.49 27.63 -3.88
C GLU A 133 -12.50 28.83 -2.92
#